data_AF-A0A843C6M5-F1
#
_entry.id   AF-A0A843C6M5-F1
#
_cell.length_a   1.000
_cell.length_b   1.000
_cell.length_c   1.000
_cell.angle_alpha   90.00
_cell.angle_beta   90.00
_cell.angle_gamma   90.00
#
_symmetry.space_group_name_H-M   'P 1'
#
loop_
_entity.id
_entity.type
_entity.pdbx_description
1 polymer ?
#
loop_
_entity_poly.entity_id
_entity_poly.type
_entity_poly.pdbx_seq_one_letter_code
_entity_poly.pdbx_strand_id
1 'polypeptide(L)'
;MTNQDEHKEGIGGMINPRRYGIERVAYLLMRLSGLGLLAYFIGHIYETSSILKGQIGWNEFLELTQTNEGHIILAIVIAMCVFHTVNGIRVMLGQGGVGVGKPARPDYPYIPASQNVRHKMGIYSAIILAAIAMMYGLAVMFGE
;
A
#
# COMPACT_ATOMS: atom_id res chain seq x y z
N MET A 1 14.93 -31.08 -12.54
CA MET A 1 14.55 -30.98 -11.11
C MET A 1 15.62 -30.18 -10.39
N THR A 2 15.38 -28.91 -10.08
CA THR A 2 16.23 -28.13 -9.15
C THR A 2 15.28 -27.41 -8.19
N ASN A 3 14.67 -28.20 -7.31
CA ASN A 3 13.62 -27.80 -6.37
C ASN A 3 14.17 -27.55 -4.94
N GLN A 4 15.50 -27.42 -4.80
CA GLN A 4 16.18 -27.32 -3.50
C GLN A 4 16.44 -25.87 -3.03
N ASP A 5 16.25 -24.87 -3.90
CA ASP A 5 16.65 -23.49 -3.60
C ASP A 5 15.47 -22.52 -3.40
N GLU A 6 14.23 -22.89 -3.74
CA GLU A 6 13.05 -22.01 -3.51
C GLU A 6 12.86 -21.68 -2.02
N HIS A 7 13.26 -22.58 -1.11
CA HIS A 7 13.13 -22.38 0.34
C HIS A 7 14.28 -21.58 0.97
N LYS A 8 15.31 -21.20 0.22
CA LYS A 8 16.50 -20.51 0.74
C LYS A 8 16.53 -19.00 0.47
N GLU A 9 15.51 -18.46 -0.21
CA GLU A 9 15.56 -17.09 -0.71
C GLU A 9 15.38 -16.02 0.38
N GLY A 10 14.89 -16.39 1.57
CA GLY A 10 14.78 -15.51 2.73
C GLY A 10 14.14 -14.14 2.41
N ILE A 11 14.81 -13.07 2.81
CA ILE A 11 14.37 -11.68 2.55
C ILE A 11 14.33 -11.38 1.04
N GLY A 12 15.26 -11.93 0.26
CA GLY A 12 15.30 -11.75 -1.19
C GLY A 12 14.05 -12.31 -1.88
N GLY A 13 13.59 -13.47 -1.42
CA GLY A 13 12.32 -14.05 -1.87
C GLY A 13 11.14 -13.17 -1.49
N MET A 14 11.13 -12.63 -0.26
CA MET A 14 10.06 -11.77 0.27
C MET A 14 9.87 -10.48 -0.54
N ILE A 15 10.95 -9.83 -0.99
CA ILE A 15 10.89 -8.59 -1.76
C ILE A 15 10.69 -8.79 -3.26
N ASN A 16 10.79 -10.03 -3.76
CA ASN A 16 10.64 -10.31 -5.18
C ASN A 16 9.15 -10.29 -5.61
N PRO A 17 8.74 -9.33 -6.49
CA PRO A 17 7.35 -9.20 -6.92
C PRO A 17 6.99 -10.11 -8.11
N ARG A 18 7.97 -10.77 -8.75
CA ARG A 18 7.79 -11.40 -10.07
C ARG A 18 7.09 -12.75 -10.04
N ARG A 19 6.96 -13.39 -8.88
CA ARG A 19 6.34 -14.70 -8.72
C ARG A 19 4.86 -14.55 -8.36
N TYR A 20 4.01 -15.52 -8.70
CA TYR A 20 2.61 -15.59 -8.23
C TYR A 20 1.68 -14.44 -8.66
N GLY A 21 2.05 -13.66 -9.69
CA GLY A 21 1.17 -12.68 -10.33
C GLY A 21 0.89 -11.42 -9.50
N ILE A 22 -0.23 -10.75 -9.79
CA ILE A 22 -0.58 -9.44 -9.21
C ILE A 22 -0.73 -9.46 -7.68
N GLU A 23 -1.07 -10.62 -7.10
CA GLU A 23 -1.21 -10.74 -5.65
C GLU A 23 0.11 -10.60 -4.91
N ARG A 24 1.21 -11.03 -5.54
CA ARG A 24 2.55 -10.84 -4.97
C ARG A 24 2.96 -9.37 -4.97
N VAL A 25 2.60 -8.65 -6.03
CA VAL A 25 2.78 -7.19 -6.10
C VAL A 25 1.96 -6.53 -4.99
N ALA A 26 0.69 -6.89 -4.85
CA ALA A 26 -0.19 -6.33 -3.81
C ALA A 26 0.30 -6.64 -2.39
N TYR A 27 0.84 -7.83 -2.16
CA TYR A 27 1.50 -8.20 -0.90
C TYR A 27 2.69 -7.31 -0.59
N LEU A 28 3.59 -7.12 -1.57
CA LEU A 28 4.77 -6.29 -1.39
C LEU A 28 4.38 -4.83 -1.12
N LEU A 29 3.45 -4.28 -1.93
CA LEU A 29 2.94 -2.92 -1.76
C LEU A 29 2.26 -2.73 -0.39
N MET A 30 1.53 -3.71 0.13
CA MET A 30 0.89 -3.62 1.45
C MET A 30 1.94 -3.46 2.56
N ARG A 31 3.05 -4.19 2.46
CA ARG A 31 4.15 -4.11 3.43
C ARG A 31 4.91 -2.81 3.33
N LEU A 32 5.30 -2.42 2.11
CA LEU A 32 6.06 -1.19 1.89
C LEU A 32 5.24 0.05 2.27
N SER A 33 3.96 0.11 1.89
CA SER A 33 3.05 1.17 2.33
C SER A 33 2.89 1.18 3.85
N GLY A 34 2.77 0.02 4.51
CA GLY A 34 2.69 -0.03 5.97
C GLY A 34 3.92 0.53 6.68
N LEU A 35 5.13 0.17 6.20
CA LEU A 35 6.38 0.71 6.75
C LEU A 35 6.54 2.20 6.46
N GLY A 36 6.19 2.64 5.24
CA GLY A 36 6.20 4.06 4.86
C GLY A 36 5.22 4.88 5.70
N LEU A 37 4.00 4.37 5.91
CA LEU A 37 2.99 5.01 6.74
C LEU A 37 3.36 5.03 8.22
N LEU A 38 4.03 3.99 8.73
CA LEU A 38 4.55 4.00 10.10
C LEU A 38 5.59 5.11 10.29
N ALA A 39 6.54 5.23 9.35
CA ALA A 39 7.53 6.31 9.37
C ALA A 39 6.86 7.68 9.26
N TYR A 40 5.93 7.83 8.32
CA TYR A 40 5.15 9.07 8.16
C TYR A 40 4.34 9.39 9.40
N PHE A 41 3.68 8.42 10.04
CA PHE A 41 2.87 8.63 11.24
C PHE A 41 3.69 9.22 12.38
N ILE A 42 4.92 8.73 12.60
CA ILE A 42 5.84 9.31 13.59
C ILE A 42 6.20 10.75 13.21
N GLY A 43 6.56 10.99 11.94
CA GLY A 43 6.86 12.33 11.42
C GLY A 43 5.66 13.29 11.51
N HIS A 44 4.46 12.79 11.26
CA HIS A 44 3.22 13.56 11.25
C HIS A 44 2.78 13.96 12.65
N ILE A 45 3.01 13.10 13.66
CA ILE A 45 2.85 13.50 15.07
C ILE A 45 3.80 14.66 15.40
N TYR A 46 5.05 14.58 14.96
CA TYR A 46 6.04 15.63 15.20
C TYR A 46 5.66 16.94 14.50
N GLU A 47 5.32 16.89 13.21
CA GLU A 47 4.80 18.03 12.43
C GLU A 47 3.58 18.66 13.12
N THR A 48 2.55 17.86 13.45
CA THR A 48 1.31 18.37 14.07
C THR A 48 1.58 18.97 15.45
N SER A 49 2.57 18.46 16.18
CA SER A 49 2.98 19.03 17.47
C SER A 49 3.56 20.44 17.36
N SER A 50 4.04 20.85 16.17
CA SER A 50 4.57 22.21 15.94
C SER A 50 3.52 23.30 16.12
N ILE A 51 2.22 22.97 16.01
CA ILE A 51 1.10 23.86 16.32
C ILE A 51 1.22 24.42 17.75
N LEU A 52 1.73 23.63 18.70
CA LEU A 52 1.93 24.06 20.09
C LEU A 52 3.02 25.13 20.24
N LYS A 53 3.88 25.31 19.23
CA LYS A 53 4.93 26.35 19.18
C LYS A 53 4.39 27.69 18.64
N GLY A 54 3.09 27.78 18.34
CA GLY A 54 2.47 28.96 17.77
C GLY A 54 2.78 29.15 16.29
N GLN A 55 2.40 30.32 15.76
CA GLN A 55 2.42 30.59 14.31
C GLN A 55 3.81 30.40 13.68
N ILE A 56 4.88 30.81 14.38
CA ILE A 56 6.24 30.74 13.84
C ILE A 56 6.65 29.28 13.62
N GLY A 57 6.50 28.43 14.64
CA GLY A 57 6.86 27.01 14.51
C GLY A 57 5.97 26.24 13.53
N TRP A 58 4.71 26.65 13.35
CA TRP A 58 3.84 26.10 12.33
C TRP A 58 4.28 26.50 10.91
N ASN A 59 4.61 27.79 10.70
CA ASN A 59 5.07 28.29 9.41
C ASN A 59 6.39 27.64 8.97
N GLU A 60 7.35 27.45 9.90
CA GLU A 60 8.61 26.75 9.61
C GLU A 60 8.38 25.33 9.08
N PHE A 61 7.36 24.63 9.60
CA PHE A 61 6.99 23.30 9.13
C PHE A 61 6.26 23.33 7.79
N LEU A 62 5.37 24.30 7.58
CA LEU A 62 4.71 24.51 6.30
C LEU A 62 5.72 24.80 5.20
N GLU A 63 6.77 25.58 5.44
CA GLU A 63 7.81 25.85 4.45
C GLU A 63 8.45 24.55 3.92
N LEU A 64 8.60 23.52 4.76
CA LEU A 64 9.12 22.22 4.35
C LEU A 64 8.12 21.45 3.47
N THR A 65 6.84 21.44 3.84
CA THR A 65 5.81 20.69 3.11
C THR A 65 5.36 21.37 1.82
N GLN A 66 5.53 22.70 1.70
CA GLN A 66 5.20 23.52 0.54
C GLN A 66 6.30 23.52 -0.54
N THR A 67 7.38 22.75 -0.37
CA THR A 67 8.39 22.53 -1.42
C THR A 67 7.87 21.55 -2.48
N ASN A 68 8.47 21.59 -3.69
CA ASN A 68 8.15 20.62 -4.74
C ASN A 68 8.38 19.17 -4.28
N GLU A 69 9.48 18.95 -3.56
CA GLU A 69 9.81 17.66 -2.97
C GLU A 69 8.79 17.27 -1.88
N GLY A 70 8.39 18.22 -1.04
CA GLY A 70 7.36 18.04 -0.02
C GLY A 70 6.04 17.59 -0.62
N HIS A 71 5.58 18.25 -1.69
CA HIS A 71 4.37 17.88 -2.42
C HIS A 71 4.44 16.48 -3.03
N ILE A 72 5.58 16.11 -3.63
CA ILE A 72 5.78 14.75 -4.17
C ILE A 72 5.70 13.71 -3.05
N ILE A 73 6.35 13.95 -1.91
CA ILE A 73 6.32 13.05 -0.76
C ILE A 73 4.89 12.91 -0.23
N LEU A 74 4.18 14.03 -0.02
CA LEU A 74 2.78 14.01 0.45
C LEU A 74 1.87 13.26 -0.54
N ALA A 75 2.06 13.42 -1.84
CA ALA A 75 1.28 12.70 -2.85
C ALA A 75 1.51 11.17 -2.77
N ILE A 76 2.77 10.76 -2.58
CA ILE A 76 3.11 9.35 -2.37
C ILE A 76 2.47 8.84 -1.07
N VAL A 77 2.50 9.62 0.01
CA VAL A 77 1.85 9.27 1.28
C VAL A 77 0.34 9.10 1.10
N ILE A 78 -0.33 9.99 0.37
CA ILE A 78 -1.76 9.87 0.02
C ILE A 78 -2.00 8.54 -0.72
N ALA A 79 -1.19 8.23 -1.73
CA ALA A 79 -1.30 6.97 -2.47
C ALA A 79 -1.13 5.75 -1.55
N MET A 80 -0.12 5.78 -0.67
CA MET A 80 0.14 4.73 0.31
C MET A 80 -1.04 4.56 1.27
N CYS A 81 -1.59 5.64 1.83
CA CYS A 81 -2.75 5.63 2.71
C CYS A 81 -3.96 4.94 2.07
N VAL A 82 -4.30 5.35 0.84
CA VAL A 82 -5.48 4.83 0.13
C VAL A 82 -5.25 3.38 -0.26
N PHE A 83 -4.10 3.04 -0.84
CA PHE A 83 -3.78 1.65 -1.19
C PHE A 83 -3.80 0.75 0.04
N HIS A 84 -3.10 1.13 1.11
CA HIS A 84 -2.96 0.32 2.34
C HIS A 84 -4.33 0.06 2.97
N THR A 85 -5.18 1.09 3.03
CA THR A 85 -6.53 0.98 3.56
C THR A 85 -7.41 0.08 2.70
N VAL A 86 -7.54 0.37 1.40
CA VAL A 86 -8.46 -0.37 0.52
C VAL A 86 -8.01 -1.83 0.35
N ASN A 87 -6.72 -2.05 0.16
CA ASN A 87 -6.15 -3.40 0.06
C ASN A 87 -6.24 -4.14 1.40
N GLY A 88 -6.06 -3.45 2.53
CA GLY A 88 -6.25 -3.98 3.88
C GLY A 88 -7.69 -4.44 4.12
N ILE A 89 -8.69 -3.62 3.77
CA ILE A 89 -10.11 -3.98 3.83
C ILE A 89 -10.37 -5.24 2.99
N ARG A 90 -9.80 -5.31 1.78
CA ARG A 90 -9.90 -6.51 0.93
C ARG A 90 -9.29 -7.76 1.59
N VAL A 91 -8.17 -7.64 2.31
CA VAL A 91 -7.61 -8.75 3.11
C VAL A 91 -8.58 -9.15 4.22
N MET A 92 -9.09 -8.18 5.00
CA MET A 92 -10.00 -8.41 6.13
C MET A 92 -11.29 -9.11 5.68
N LEU A 93 -11.89 -8.63 4.58
CA LEU A 93 -13.05 -9.28 3.96
C LEU A 93 -12.72 -10.71 3.51
N GLY A 94 -11.54 -10.91 2.94
CA GLY A 94 -11.05 -12.25 2.57
C GLY A 94 -10.92 -13.19 3.77
N GLN A 95 -10.41 -12.72 4.90
CA GLN A 95 -10.36 -13.50 6.15
C GLN A 95 -11.76 -13.88 6.64
N GLY A 96 -12.75 -13.00 6.45
CA GLY A 96 -14.16 -13.28 6.69
C GLY A 96 -14.85 -14.17 5.63
N GLY A 97 -14.11 -14.70 4.66
CA GLY A 97 -14.64 -15.57 3.59
C GLY A 97 -15.29 -14.82 2.42
N VAL A 98 -15.30 -13.49 2.43
CA VAL A 98 -15.88 -12.68 1.36
C VAL A 98 -14.91 -12.64 0.16
N GLY A 99 -15.38 -13.10 -1.00
CA GLY A 99 -14.61 -13.03 -2.25
C GLY A 99 -13.50 -14.08 -2.41
N VAL A 100 -13.39 -15.08 -1.51
CA VAL A 100 -12.34 -16.14 -1.55
C VAL A 100 -12.79 -17.38 -2.35
N GLY A 101 -14.07 -17.47 -2.73
CA GLY A 101 -14.62 -18.64 -3.42
C GLY A 101 -15.07 -19.74 -2.46
N LYS A 102 -15.66 -20.82 -3.00
CA LYS A 102 -16.10 -21.95 -2.18
C LYS A 102 -14.89 -22.84 -1.83
N PRO A 103 -14.76 -23.32 -0.57
CA PRO A 103 -13.80 -24.36 -0.25
C PRO A 103 -13.99 -25.56 -1.17
N ALA A 104 -12.89 -26.02 -1.75
CA ALA A 104 -12.86 -27.20 -2.61
C ALA A 104 -11.82 -28.17 -2.09
N ARG A 105 -11.98 -29.46 -2.40
CA ARG A 105 -10.97 -30.45 -2.09
C ARG A 105 -9.69 -30.11 -2.86
N PRO A 106 -8.52 -30.05 -2.22
CA PRO A 106 -7.26 -29.78 -2.89
C PRO A 106 -6.80 -31.04 -3.62
N ASP A 107 -7.45 -31.37 -4.73
CA ASP A 107 -7.04 -32.43 -5.63
C ASP A 107 -6.06 -31.89 -6.66
N TYR A 108 -5.00 -32.63 -6.97
CA TYR A 108 -4.02 -32.19 -7.96
C TYR A 108 -4.65 -32.15 -9.37
N PRO A 109 -4.45 -31.06 -10.14
CA PRO A 109 -3.62 -29.89 -9.85
C PRO A 109 -4.28 -28.92 -8.85
N TYR A 110 -3.49 -28.44 -7.88
CA TYR A 110 -3.98 -27.51 -6.85
C TYR A 110 -4.32 -26.16 -7.47
N ILE A 111 -5.61 -25.89 -7.65
CA ILE A 111 -6.11 -24.59 -8.10
C ILE A 111 -6.64 -23.83 -6.88
N PRO A 112 -5.97 -22.77 -6.41
CA PRO A 112 -6.43 -22.01 -5.25
C PRO A 112 -7.72 -21.24 -5.59
N ALA A 113 -8.82 -21.60 -4.91
CA ALA A 113 -10.11 -20.93 -5.05
C ALA A 113 -10.05 -19.42 -4.73
N SER A 114 -9.10 -19.02 -3.88
CA SER A 114 -8.85 -17.64 -3.48
C SER A 114 -8.31 -16.75 -4.61
N GLN A 115 -7.61 -17.31 -5.60
CA GLN A 115 -7.03 -16.58 -6.74
C GLN A 115 -8.07 -16.27 -7.82
N ASN A 116 -9.29 -15.95 -7.42
CA ASN A 116 -10.41 -15.71 -8.33
C ASN A 116 -10.47 -14.24 -8.80
N VAL A 117 -11.36 -13.99 -9.75
CA VAL A 117 -11.54 -12.64 -10.34
C VAL A 117 -11.96 -11.61 -9.29
N ARG A 118 -12.76 -11.98 -8.28
CA ARG A 118 -13.24 -11.04 -7.24
C ARG A 118 -12.08 -10.53 -6.40
N HIS A 119 -11.12 -11.40 -6.06
CA HIS A 119 -9.92 -11.00 -5.32
C HIS A 119 -9.03 -10.05 -6.16
N LYS A 120 -8.83 -10.39 -7.45
CA LYS A 120 -8.05 -9.57 -8.38
C LYS A 120 -8.69 -8.20 -8.62
N MET A 121 -10.03 -8.14 -8.76
CA MET A 121 -10.76 -6.87 -8.86
C MET A 121 -10.50 -6.00 -7.63
N GLY A 122 -10.53 -6.56 -6.42
CA GLY A 122 -10.24 -5.80 -5.20
C GLY A 122 -8.83 -5.20 -5.18
N ILE A 123 -7.83 -5.93 -5.70
CA ILE A 123 -6.47 -5.41 -5.85
C ILE A 123 -6.41 -4.27 -6.86
N TYR A 124 -7.00 -4.45 -8.05
CA TYR A 124 -7.02 -3.39 -9.07
C TYR A 124 -7.79 -2.16 -8.60
N SER A 125 -8.90 -2.32 -7.89
CA SER A 125 -9.63 -1.22 -7.27
C SER A 125 -8.75 -0.45 -6.28
N ALA A 126 -7.97 -1.13 -5.43
CA ALA A 126 -7.06 -0.46 -4.52
C ALA A 126 -5.98 0.35 -5.26
N ILE A 127 -5.42 -0.19 -6.34
CA ILE A 127 -4.41 0.49 -7.16
C ILE A 127 -5.02 1.71 -7.87
N ILE A 128 -6.19 1.55 -8.49
CA ILE A 128 -6.86 2.63 -9.23
C ILE A 128 -7.26 3.76 -8.28
N LEU A 129 -7.86 3.44 -7.13
CA LEU A 129 -8.25 4.46 -6.15
C LEU A 129 -7.03 5.19 -5.58
N ALA A 130 -5.94 4.47 -5.30
CA ALA A 130 -4.70 5.09 -4.87
C ALA A 130 -4.10 6.02 -5.93
N ALA A 131 -4.11 5.60 -7.20
CA ALA A 131 -3.65 6.42 -8.31
C ALA A 131 -4.51 7.68 -8.50
N ILE A 132 -5.83 7.56 -8.43
CA ILE A 132 -6.76 8.71 -8.51
C ILE A 132 -6.51 9.68 -7.36
N ALA A 133 -6.41 9.18 -6.12
CA ALA A 133 -6.16 10.02 -4.95
C ALA A 133 -4.79 10.72 -5.03
N MET A 134 -3.76 10.02 -5.50
CA MET A 134 -2.44 10.61 -5.75
C MET A 134 -2.50 11.71 -6.81
N MET A 135 -3.15 11.47 -7.95
CA MET A 135 -3.30 12.45 -9.01
C MET A 135 -4.09 13.67 -8.56
N TYR A 136 -5.15 13.47 -7.78
CA TYR A 136 -5.90 14.56 -7.16
C TYR A 136 -5.03 15.35 -6.18
N GLY A 137 -4.28 14.67 -5.30
CA GLY A 137 -3.35 15.31 -4.38
C GLY A 137 -2.29 16.14 -5.09
N LEU A 138 -1.69 15.60 -6.16
CA LEU A 138 -0.75 16.34 -7.01
C LEU A 138 -1.41 17.56 -7.65
N ALA A 139 -2.61 17.40 -8.21
CA ALA A 139 -3.34 18.51 -8.82
C ALA A 139 -3.66 19.62 -7.82
N VAL A 140 -3.99 19.29 -6.58
CA VAL A 140 -4.25 20.27 -5.51
C VAL A 140 -2.98 20.94 -5.02
N MET A 141 -1.87 20.21 -4.92
CA MET A 141 -0.61 20.76 -4.39
C MET A 141 0.19 21.57 -5.44
N PHE A 142 0.04 21.26 -6.73
CA PHE A 142 0.74 21.96 -7.81
C PHE A 142 -0.17 22.85 -8.66
N GLY A 143 -1.49 22.75 -8.52
CA GLY A 143 -2.43 23.66 -9.14
C GLY A 143 -2.60 24.90 -8.27
N GLU A 144 -2.16 26.05 -8.76
CA GLU A 144 -2.37 27.36 -8.15
C GLU A 144 -3.84 27.60 -7.75
#